data_AF-A0AAC9IQ45-F1
#
_entry.id   AF-A0AAC9IQ45-F1
#
_cell.length_a   1.000
_cell.length_b   1.000
_cell.length_c   1.000
_cell.angle_alpha   90.00
_cell.angle_beta   90.00
_cell.angle_gamma   90.00
#
_symmetry.space_group_name_H-M   'P 1'
#
loop_
_entity.id
_entity.type
_entity.pdbx_description
1 polymer ?
#
loop_
_entity_poly.entity_id
_entity_poly.type
_entity_poly.pdbx_seq_one_letter_code
_entity_poly.pdbx_strand_id
1 'polypeptide(L)'
;METKTINEIKSYRDQIREKQKTIDKSLYASKYGSESEYSGKSIYLGLDSLLIDISYLLKAHNQFIKISTHSERQSITNILANINSYFDRPSSLATYIDQLKVAIRVYNVDKNKERWELFQEVNKNLLEQRNEFIEILENINKTDKDITETKNSIDLKVEEFEKKYSELENKIEEVENTNREIQSNAQKLKEVNEELESMKNESEEKLNTISDSLLEVKNNEKIIDSFAQKVHERDNRLGELQQLTDENTIKLNEYETERKAILNEAKKLIEDAKTALHYSTASGLSASFDTQHTNAKNWKYSVLWIIGAVLFVSTAIALGVWIAWEPTNDLHLVIGRIAIIPLPIIAAIFCANQYVKQKNIIEDYAYKMVLAKSIVGFSEQLKKDPSEDKGEYIHYIKVALEEIHKDPLRKRNLTSSNPKVVEKIESISIKDVLDLLKVTKGSE
;
A
#
# COMPACT_ATOMS: atom_id res chain seq x y z
N MET A 1 -77.48 108.25 44.84
CA MET A 1 -78.58 108.80 44.01
C MET A 1 -78.45 110.31 44.06
N GLU A 2 -78.12 110.97 42.94
CA GLU A 2 -77.88 112.42 42.92
C GLU A 2 -79.22 113.16 43.09
N THR A 3 -79.30 114.04 44.11
CA THR A 3 -80.52 114.83 44.36
C THR A 3 -80.62 115.99 43.37
N LYS A 4 -81.84 116.50 43.13
CA LYS A 4 -82.08 117.65 42.23
C LYS A 4 -81.13 118.83 42.53
N THR A 5 -80.95 119.16 43.81
CA THR A 5 -80.03 120.23 44.24
C THR A 5 -78.56 119.97 43.88
N ILE A 6 -78.10 118.73 43.92
CA ILE A 6 -76.71 118.39 43.54
C ILE A 6 -76.49 118.61 42.04
N ASN A 7 -77.46 118.25 41.22
CA ASN A 7 -77.40 118.44 39.77
C ASN A 7 -77.46 119.92 39.40
N GLU A 8 -78.26 120.72 40.11
CA GLU A 8 -78.32 122.17 39.92
C GLU A 8 -77.00 122.85 40.29
N ILE A 9 -76.41 122.52 41.46
CA ILE A 9 -75.09 123.02 41.87
C ILE A 9 -74.02 122.65 40.82
N LYS A 10 -74.04 121.40 40.34
CA LYS A 10 -73.12 120.91 39.31
C LYS A 10 -73.27 121.70 38.00
N SER A 11 -74.51 121.91 37.55
CA SER A 11 -74.82 122.65 36.32
C SER A 11 -74.35 124.10 36.41
N TYR A 12 -74.68 124.83 37.47
CA TYR A 12 -74.25 126.22 37.62
C TYR A 12 -72.73 126.34 37.77
N ARG A 13 -72.08 125.45 38.53
CA ARG A 13 -70.61 125.41 38.63
C ARG A 13 -69.96 125.27 37.25
N ASP A 14 -70.43 124.34 36.44
CA ASP A 14 -69.85 124.07 35.12
C ASP A 14 -70.07 125.25 34.17
N GLN A 15 -71.25 125.88 34.20
CA GLN A 15 -71.52 127.10 33.45
C GLN A 15 -70.58 128.26 33.86
N ILE A 16 -70.36 128.46 35.16
CA ILE A 16 -69.46 129.50 35.66
C ILE A 16 -68.02 129.23 35.22
N ARG A 17 -67.56 127.97 35.25
CA ARG A 17 -66.21 127.59 34.78
C ARG A 17 -66.00 127.87 33.31
N GLU A 18 -67.01 127.62 32.47
CA GLU A 18 -66.92 127.96 31.05
C GLU A 18 -66.86 129.48 30.86
N LYS A 19 -67.66 130.27 31.60
CA LYS A 19 -67.56 131.74 31.58
C LYS A 19 -66.20 132.26 32.06
N GLN A 20 -65.56 131.58 33.03
CA GLN A 20 -64.21 131.95 33.49
C GLN A 20 -63.14 131.86 32.40
N LYS A 21 -63.30 131.00 31.39
CA LYS A 21 -62.34 130.91 30.28
C LYS A 21 -62.35 132.14 29.36
N THR A 22 -63.47 132.87 29.33
CA THR A 22 -63.72 133.99 28.40
C THR A 22 -63.73 135.36 29.10
N ILE A 23 -63.13 135.48 30.30
CA ILE A 23 -63.13 136.74 31.07
C ILE A 23 -62.38 137.84 30.33
N ASP A 24 -62.98 139.02 30.27
CA ASP A 24 -62.31 140.25 29.86
C ASP A 24 -61.29 140.71 30.93
N LYS A 25 -60.01 140.64 30.58
CA LYS A 25 -58.89 141.03 31.45
C LYS A 25 -58.85 142.54 31.72
N SER A 26 -59.60 143.36 30.98
CA SER A 26 -59.74 144.80 31.22
C SER A 26 -60.32 145.13 32.60
N LEU A 27 -61.12 144.22 33.17
CA LEU A 27 -61.78 144.36 34.47
C LEU A 27 -60.83 144.17 35.67
N TYR A 28 -59.56 143.81 35.46
CA TYR A 28 -58.62 143.47 36.53
C TYR A 28 -58.01 144.67 37.27
N ALA A 29 -58.03 145.86 36.69
CA ALA A 29 -57.36 147.04 37.23
C ALA A 29 -58.13 147.76 38.35
N SER A 30 -59.45 147.57 38.42
CA SER A 30 -60.32 148.24 39.39
C SER A 30 -60.40 147.49 40.73
N LYS A 31 -60.68 148.23 41.80
CA LYS A 31 -60.94 147.70 43.15
C LYS A 31 -62.44 147.65 43.46
N TYR A 32 -62.85 146.62 44.20
CA TYR A 32 -64.24 146.28 44.49
C TYR A 32 -64.37 145.76 45.94
N GLY A 33 -65.58 145.81 46.51
CA GLY A 33 -65.86 145.40 47.89
C GLY A 33 -66.22 146.59 48.78
N SER A 34 -66.71 146.31 49.99
CA SER A 34 -67.16 147.35 50.93
C SER A 34 -65.98 148.19 51.46
N GLU A 35 -64.78 147.61 51.48
CA GLU A 35 -63.51 148.22 51.91
C GLU A 35 -62.50 148.33 50.75
N SER A 36 -62.94 148.09 49.50
CA SER A 36 -62.06 147.98 48.32
C SER A 36 -61.01 146.86 48.44
N GLU A 37 -61.38 145.77 49.13
CA GLU A 37 -60.54 144.63 49.49
C GLU A 37 -60.22 143.69 48.30
N TYR A 38 -60.97 143.79 47.21
CA TYR A 38 -60.77 142.94 46.03
C TYR A 38 -60.25 143.72 44.84
N SER A 39 -59.18 143.22 44.22
CA SER A 39 -58.87 143.52 42.82
C SER A 39 -59.76 142.68 41.89
N GLY A 40 -60.10 143.17 40.69
CA GLY A 40 -60.87 142.38 39.72
C GLY A 40 -60.25 140.99 39.48
N LYS A 41 -58.92 140.89 39.40
CA LYS A 41 -58.20 139.60 39.28
C LYS A 41 -58.41 138.68 40.49
N SER A 42 -58.35 139.22 41.71
CA SER A 42 -58.52 138.40 42.93
C SER A 42 -59.94 137.88 43.12
N ILE A 43 -60.96 138.58 42.59
CA ILE A 43 -62.35 138.10 42.59
C ILE A 43 -62.45 136.79 41.81
N TYR A 44 -61.94 136.76 40.58
CA TYR A 44 -62.04 135.57 39.73
C TYR A 44 -61.16 134.41 40.21
N LEU A 45 -59.96 134.69 40.73
CA LEU A 45 -59.12 133.66 41.37
C LEU A 45 -59.76 133.09 42.64
N GLY A 46 -60.35 133.96 43.47
CA GLY A 46 -61.11 133.54 44.66
C GLY A 46 -62.32 132.70 44.29
N LEU A 47 -63.03 133.06 43.22
CA LEU A 47 -64.13 132.25 42.68
C LEU A 47 -63.64 130.88 42.20
N ASP A 48 -62.55 130.81 41.44
CA ASP A 48 -61.99 129.54 40.94
C ASP A 48 -61.64 128.58 42.09
N SER A 49 -60.98 129.10 43.14
CA SER A 49 -60.71 128.33 44.36
C SER A 49 -61.99 127.74 44.98
N LEU A 50 -63.06 128.53 45.08
CA LEU A 50 -64.33 128.05 45.62
C LEU A 50 -65.01 127.02 44.70
N LEU A 51 -64.89 127.15 43.38
CA LEU A 51 -65.43 126.17 42.44
C LEU A 51 -64.65 124.84 42.49
N ILE A 52 -63.36 124.87 42.82
CA ILE A 52 -62.57 123.67 43.13
C ILE A 52 -63.13 122.98 44.38
N ASP A 53 -63.36 123.72 45.46
CA ASP A 53 -63.95 123.17 46.70
C ASP A 53 -65.33 122.54 46.45
N ILE A 54 -66.20 123.24 45.71
CA ILE A 54 -67.51 122.70 45.29
C ILE A 54 -67.33 121.43 44.45
N SER A 55 -66.29 121.35 43.63
CA SER A 55 -66.04 120.15 42.83
C SER A 55 -65.68 118.93 43.66
N TYR A 56 -64.94 119.12 44.75
CA TYR A 56 -64.67 118.03 45.69
C TYR A 56 -65.97 117.57 46.39
N LEU A 57 -66.80 118.52 46.84
CA LEU A 57 -68.11 118.20 47.42
C LEU A 57 -69.02 117.44 46.44
N LEU A 58 -69.00 117.80 45.16
CA LEU A 58 -69.79 117.13 44.12
C LEU A 58 -69.22 115.75 43.73
N LYS A 59 -67.89 115.58 43.71
CA LYS A 59 -67.28 114.25 43.50
C LYS A 59 -67.71 113.27 44.59
N ALA A 60 -67.74 113.75 45.84
CA ALA A 60 -68.25 113.01 46.99
C ALA A 60 -69.73 113.32 47.31
N HIS A 61 -70.60 113.40 46.28
CA HIS A 61 -71.99 113.85 46.42
C HIS A 61 -72.78 113.13 47.53
N ASN A 62 -72.57 111.82 47.73
CA ASN A 62 -73.25 111.07 48.79
C ASN A 62 -72.87 111.58 50.20
N GLN A 63 -71.59 111.90 50.41
CA GLN A 63 -71.12 112.48 51.67
C GLN A 63 -71.60 113.92 51.82
N PHE A 64 -71.58 114.71 50.74
CA PHE A 64 -72.11 116.07 50.77
C PHE A 64 -73.59 116.11 51.13
N ILE A 65 -74.41 115.18 50.59
CA ILE A 65 -75.82 115.02 50.98
C ILE A 65 -75.96 114.67 52.47
N LYS A 66 -75.07 113.84 53.01
CA LYS A 66 -75.10 113.41 54.42
C LYS A 66 -74.78 114.54 55.40
N ILE A 67 -73.86 115.44 55.04
CA ILE A 67 -73.37 116.51 55.93
C ILE A 67 -74.09 117.85 55.73
N SER A 68 -74.93 117.99 54.70
CA SER A 68 -75.68 119.22 54.41
C SER A 68 -77.19 118.97 54.42
N THR A 69 -77.96 120.01 54.69
CA THR A 69 -79.41 120.03 54.57
C THR A 69 -79.85 120.44 53.16
N HIS A 70 -81.11 120.16 52.82
CA HIS A 70 -81.69 120.63 51.56
C HIS A 70 -81.68 122.16 51.45
N SER A 71 -81.95 122.87 52.55
CA SER A 71 -81.95 124.34 52.59
C SER A 71 -80.56 124.93 52.31
N GLU A 72 -79.51 124.36 52.90
CA GLU A 72 -78.13 124.79 52.66
C GLU A 72 -77.70 124.55 51.21
N ARG A 73 -78.05 123.39 50.64
CA ARG A 73 -77.78 123.11 49.22
C ARG A 73 -78.55 124.08 48.30
N GLN A 74 -79.81 124.38 48.62
CA GLN A 74 -80.60 125.35 47.86
C GLN A 74 -79.99 126.76 47.96
N SER A 75 -79.49 127.14 49.13
CA SER A 75 -78.78 128.41 49.33
C SER A 75 -77.54 128.49 48.43
N ILE A 76 -76.72 127.43 48.39
CA ILE A 76 -75.55 127.34 47.50
C ILE A 76 -75.98 127.42 46.03
N THR A 77 -77.04 126.70 45.62
CA THR A 77 -77.59 126.80 44.26
C THR A 77 -77.97 128.22 43.90
N ASN A 78 -78.69 128.92 44.77
CA ASN A 78 -79.14 130.29 44.54
C ASN A 78 -77.96 131.27 44.45
N ILE A 79 -76.95 131.11 45.32
CA ILE A 79 -75.73 131.92 45.26
C ILE A 79 -74.98 131.68 43.95
N LEU A 80 -74.82 130.42 43.50
CA LEU A 80 -74.19 130.09 42.23
C LEU A 80 -75.00 130.61 41.03
N ALA A 81 -76.33 130.53 41.07
CA ALA A 81 -77.19 131.10 40.05
C ALA A 81 -76.96 132.62 39.92
N ASN A 82 -76.90 133.34 41.05
CA ASN A 82 -76.60 134.77 41.07
C ASN A 82 -75.19 135.08 40.56
N ILE A 83 -74.18 134.31 40.96
CA ILE A 83 -72.81 134.43 40.43
C ILE A 83 -72.80 134.26 38.92
N ASN A 84 -73.54 133.28 38.39
CA ASN A 84 -73.64 133.04 36.96
C ASN A 84 -74.34 134.19 36.21
N SER A 85 -75.41 134.76 36.78
CA SER A 85 -76.15 135.88 36.19
C SER A 85 -75.40 137.22 36.22
N TYR A 86 -74.59 137.46 37.25
CA TYR A 86 -73.85 138.71 37.46
C TYR A 86 -72.34 138.57 37.22
N PHE A 87 -71.93 137.55 36.47
CA PHE A 87 -70.52 137.21 36.24
C PHE A 87 -69.68 138.38 35.66
N ASP A 88 -70.29 139.17 34.78
CA ASP A 88 -69.64 140.32 34.12
C ASP A 88 -69.71 141.62 34.94
N ARG A 89 -70.22 141.57 36.18
CA ARG A 89 -70.36 142.71 37.09
C ARG A 89 -69.54 142.49 38.37
N PRO A 90 -68.24 142.85 38.39
CA PRO A 90 -67.34 142.53 39.51
C PRO A 90 -67.82 143.02 40.89
N SER A 91 -68.48 144.19 40.97
CA SER A 91 -69.02 144.71 42.24
C SER A 91 -70.09 143.79 42.86
N SER A 92 -70.99 143.26 42.02
CA SER A 92 -72.02 142.32 42.46
C SER A 92 -71.42 140.93 42.70
N LEU A 93 -70.45 140.53 41.87
CA LEU A 93 -69.75 139.26 41.98
C LEU A 93 -68.99 139.12 43.30
N ALA A 94 -68.32 140.17 43.77
CA ALA A 94 -67.63 140.20 45.06
C ALA A 94 -68.60 139.85 46.22
N THR A 95 -69.79 140.45 46.22
CA THR A 95 -70.81 140.21 47.25
C THR A 95 -71.27 138.76 47.27
N TYR A 96 -71.56 138.17 46.10
CA TYR A 96 -71.99 136.77 46.03
C TYR A 96 -70.87 135.77 46.30
N ILE A 97 -69.62 136.10 45.98
CA ILE A 97 -68.45 135.29 46.37
C ILE A 97 -68.32 135.22 47.89
N ASP A 98 -68.54 136.31 48.61
CA ASP A 98 -68.46 136.28 50.07
C ASP A 98 -69.59 135.48 50.71
N GLN A 99 -70.79 135.57 50.16
CA GLN A 99 -71.89 134.68 50.55
C GLN A 99 -71.53 133.21 50.28
N LEU A 100 -70.89 132.91 49.14
CA LEU A 100 -70.47 131.56 48.78
C LEU A 100 -69.38 131.03 49.73
N LYS A 101 -68.40 131.87 50.10
CA LYS A 101 -67.35 131.52 51.09
C LYS A 101 -67.97 131.10 52.40
N VAL A 102 -68.96 131.85 52.89
CA VAL A 102 -69.65 131.54 54.15
C VAL A 102 -70.40 130.22 54.04
N ALA A 103 -71.12 130.01 52.94
CA ALA A 103 -71.92 128.81 52.71
C ALA A 103 -71.06 127.52 52.62
N ILE A 104 -69.86 127.59 52.03
CA ILE A 104 -69.01 126.40 51.82
C ILE A 104 -68.10 126.10 53.02
N ARG A 105 -67.79 127.11 53.84
CA ARG A 105 -66.82 127.03 54.95
C ARG A 105 -67.08 125.89 55.94
N VAL A 106 -68.35 125.53 56.17
CA VAL A 106 -68.75 124.46 57.10
C VAL A 106 -68.33 123.07 56.61
N TYR A 107 -68.08 122.92 55.31
CA TYR A 107 -67.76 121.63 54.68
C TYR A 107 -66.27 121.40 54.44
N ASN A 108 -65.42 122.38 54.75
CA ASN A 108 -63.98 122.24 54.56
C ASN A 108 -63.35 121.41 55.71
N VAL A 109 -62.57 120.37 55.36
CA VAL A 109 -62.01 119.40 56.31
C VAL A 109 -60.98 120.07 57.24
N ASP A 110 -60.26 121.10 56.75
CA ASP A 110 -59.23 121.82 57.50
C ASP A 110 -59.74 122.51 58.78
N LYS A 111 -61.05 122.75 58.90
CA LYS A 111 -61.64 123.42 60.08
C LYS A 111 -62.08 122.47 61.18
N ASN A 112 -62.17 121.17 60.90
CA ASN A 112 -62.51 120.15 61.89
C ASN A 112 -61.24 119.35 62.23
N LYS A 113 -60.57 119.76 63.32
CA LYS A 113 -59.29 119.21 63.77
C LYS A 113 -59.30 117.68 63.89
N GLU A 114 -60.37 117.11 64.44
CA GLU A 114 -60.52 115.65 64.61
C GLU A 114 -60.60 114.91 63.28
N ARG A 115 -61.32 115.46 62.29
CA ARG A 115 -61.41 114.85 60.96
C ARG A 115 -60.10 114.95 60.18
N TRP A 116 -59.34 116.02 60.38
CA TRP A 116 -58.04 116.19 59.75
C TRP A 116 -56.99 115.23 60.34
N GLU A 117 -56.96 115.07 61.66
CA GLU A 117 -56.09 114.10 62.33
C GLU A 117 -56.38 112.67 61.86
N LEU A 118 -57.65 112.28 61.79
CA LEU A 118 -58.07 110.96 61.27
C LEU A 118 -57.66 110.76 59.80
N PHE A 119 -57.79 111.79 58.96
CA PHE A 119 -57.38 111.73 57.55
C PHE A 119 -55.85 111.54 57.40
N GLN A 120 -55.06 112.22 58.22
CA GLN A 120 -53.60 112.08 58.23
C GLN A 120 -53.17 110.68 58.71
N GLU A 121 -53.83 110.14 59.74
CA GLU A 121 -53.58 108.78 60.22
C GLU A 121 -53.89 107.73 59.15
N VAL A 122 -55.05 107.84 58.48
CA VAL A 122 -55.42 106.93 57.40
C VAL A 122 -54.43 107.01 56.23
N ASN A 123 -53.99 108.22 55.84
CA ASN A 123 -53.00 108.37 54.77
C ASN A 123 -51.63 107.80 55.16
N LYS A 124 -51.21 107.96 56.42
CA LYS A 124 -49.98 107.36 56.93
C LYS A 124 -50.04 105.84 56.82
N ASN A 125 -51.13 105.23 57.29
CA ASN A 125 -51.35 103.78 57.19
C ASN A 125 -51.35 103.29 55.73
N LEU A 126 -51.98 104.05 54.82
CA LEU A 126 -51.96 103.73 53.38
C LEU A 126 -50.54 103.81 52.78
N LEU A 127 -49.73 104.78 53.20
CA LEU A 127 -48.34 104.89 52.76
C LEU A 127 -47.46 103.75 53.31
N GLU A 128 -47.67 103.34 54.56
CA GLU A 128 -46.98 102.18 55.16
C GLU A 128 -47.34 100.90 54.40
N GLN A 129 -48.64 100.64 54.17
CA GLN A 129 -49.09 99.50 53.37
C GLN A 129 -48.52 99.53 51.95
N ARG A 130 -48.47 100.70 51.30
CA ARG A 130 -47.87 100.84 49.97
C ARG A 130 -46.40 100.41 49.98
N ASN A 131 -45.64 100.81 50.98
CA ASN A 131 -44.23 100.46 51.08
C ASN A 131 -44.03 98.95 51.31
N GLU A 132 -44.85 98.35 52.17
CA GLU A 132 -44.88 96.88 52.36
C GLU A 132 -45.19 96.15 51.05
N PHE A 133 -46.16 96.64 50.27
CA PHE A 133 -46.46 96.07 48.95
C PHE A 133 -45.29 96.18 47.97
N ILE A 134 -44.55 97.30 47.99
CA ILE A 134 -43.37 97.48 47.13
C ILE A 134 -42.28 96.46 47.51
N GLU A 135 -42.01 96.28 48.80
CA GLU A 135 -41.01 95.31 49.29
C GLU A 135 -41.39 93.87 48.91
N ILE A 136 -42.65 93.49 49.08
CA ILE A 136 -43.15 92.19 48.64
C ILE A 136 -42.96 92.01 47.13
N LEU A 137 -43.25 93.04 46.33
CA LEU A 137 -43.12 92.99 44.87
C LEU A 137 -41.66 92.84 44.43
N GLU A 138 -40.72 93.50 45.11
CA GLU A 138 -39.28 93.31 44.88
C GLU A 138 -38.84 91.88 45.20
N ASN A 139 -39.31 91.31 46.31
CA ASN A 139 -39.02 89.93 46.69
C ASN A 139 -39.59 88.91 45.68
N ILE A 140 -40.81 89.14 45.19
CA ILE A 140 -41.43 88.32 44.14
C ILE A 140 -40.59 88.37 42.86
N ASN A 141 -40.19 89.57 42.41
CA ASN A 141 -39.36 89.72 41.21
C ASN A 141 -37.99 89.04 41.35
N LYS A 142 -37.39 89.09 42.54
CA LYS A 142 -36.13 88.37 42.80
C LYS A 142 -36.34 86.85 42.72
N THR A 143 -37.40 86.35 43.35
CA THR A 143 -37.75 84.92 43.31
C THR A 143 -38.04 84.45 41.88
N ASP A 144 -38.71 85.26 41.07
CA ASP A 144 -39.03 84.95 39.67
C ASP A 144 -37.76 84.85 38.80
N LYS A 145 -36.77 85.72 39.05
CA LYS A 145 -35.44 85.61 38.42
C LYS A 145 -34.74 84.32 38.82
N ASP A 146 -34.69 84.01 40.12
CA ASP A 146 -34.07 82.78 40.63
C ASP A 146 -34.73 81.52 40.05
N ILE A 147 -36.07 81.53 39.91
CA ILE A 147 -36.84 80.45 39.26
C ILE A 147 -36.45 80.33 37.78
N THR A 148 -36.35 81.45 37.06
CA THR A 148 -36.01 81.45 35.64
C THR A 148 -34.59 80.94 35.40
N GLU A 149 -33.63 81.36 36.22
CA GLU A 149 -32.24 80.86 36.17
C GLU A 149 -32.17 79.37 36.47
N THR A 150 -32.89 78.92 37.52
CA THR A 150 -32.97 77.51 37.90
C THR A 150 -33.59 76.68 36.78
N LYS A 151 -34.67 77.17 36.16
CA LYS A 151 -35.34 76.51 35.03
C LYS A 151 -34.38 76.34 33.85
N ASN A 152 -33.68 77.40 33.45
CA ASN A 152 -32.71 77.33 32.37
C ASN A 152 -31.57 76.33 32.67
N SER A 153 -31.11 76.26 33.93
CA SER A 153 -30.12 75.27 34.35
C SER A 153 -30.66 73.83 34.28
N ILE A 154 -31.94 73.62 34.62
CA ILE A 154 -32.60 72.32 34.50
C ILE A 154 -32.73 71.93 33.03
N ASP A 155 -33.19 72.83 32.16
CA ASP A 155 -33.37 72.56 30.74
C ASP A 155 -32.05 72.14 30.07
N LEU A 156 -30.94 72.84 30.38
CA LEU A 156 -29.60 72.44 29.92
C LEU A 156 -29.18 71.04 30.40
N LYS A 157 -29.47 70.70 31.66
CA LYS A 157 -29.18 69.37 32.20
C LYS A 157 -30.03 68.28 31.57
N VAL A 158 -31.29 68.58 31.25
CA VAL A 158 -32.19 67.65 30.55
C VAL A 158 -31.64 67.36 29.15
N GLU A 159 -31.24 68.38 28.39
CA GLU A 159 -30.60 68.18 27.08
C GLU A 159 -29.30 67.36 27.16
N GLU A 160 -28.48 67.57 28.19
CA GLU A 160 -27.29 66.75 28.42
C GLU A 160 -27.64 65.29 28.75
N PHE A 161 -28.69 65.06 29.53
CA PHE A 161 -29.16 63.71 29.85
C PHE A 161 -29.73 63.01 28.62
N GLU A 162 -30.50 63.70 27.78
CA GLU A 162 -31.03 63.13 26.53
C GLU A 162 -29.90 62.70 25.58
N LYS A 163 -28.85 63.52 25.44
CA LYS A 163 -27.67 63.16 24.64
C LYS A 163 -26.97 61.91 25.19
N LYS A 164 -26.71 61.86 26.51
CA LYS A 164 -26.10 60.70 27.16
C LYS A 164 -26.96 59.44 27.04
N TYR A 165 -28.28 59.60 27.09
CA TYR A 165 -29.22 58.50 26.94
C TYR A 165 -29.18 57.93 25.51
N SER A 166 -29.17 58.79 24.49
CA SER A 166 -29.01 58.35 23.09
C SER A 166 -27.66 57.67 22.83
N GLU A 167 -26.56 58.19 23.40
CA GLU A 167 -25.25 57.53 23.34
C GLU A 167 -25.26 56.15 24.01
N LEU A 168 -26.00 55.99 25.12
CA LEU A 168 -26.14 54.73 25.81
C LEU A 168 -26.94 53.72 24.98
N GLU A 169 -28.03 54.14 24.34
CA GLU A 169 -28.83 53.29 23.44
C GLU A 169 -27.99 52.75 22.28
N ASN A 170 -27.19 53.61 21.62
CA ASN A 170 -26.30 53.18 20.55
C ASN A 170 -25.25 52.17 21.04
N LYS A 171 -24.66 52.38 22.23
CA LYS A 171 -23.73 51.42 22.82
C LYS A 171 -24.37 50.09 23.18
N ILE A 172 -25.64 50.10 23.63
CA ILE A 172 -26.38 48.87 23.89
C ILE A 172 -26.58 48.10 22.58
N GLU A 173 -26.94 48.78 21.48
CA GLU A 173 -27.08 48.14 20.18
C GLU A 173 -25.77 47.54 19.67
N GLU A 174 -24.64 48.24 19.82
CA GLU A 174 -23.30 47.70 19.51
C GLU A 174 -22.97 46.45 20.34
N VAL A 175 -23.28 46.47 21.65
CA VAL A 175 -23.07 45.31 22.55
C VAL A 175 -23.96 44.13 22.13
N GLU A 176 -25.21 44.37 21.74
CA GLU A 176 -26.09 43.31 21.25
C GLU A 176 -25.57 42.69 19.96
N ASN A 177 -25.10 43.51 19.02
CA ASN A 177 -24.54 43.03 17.76
C ASN A 177 -23.28 42.19 17.98
N THR A 178 -22.34 42.67 18.81
CA THR A 178 -21.14 41.91 19.17
C THR A 178 -21.48 40.61 19.90
N ASN A 179 -22.50 40.59 20.76
CA ASN A 179 -22.95 39.37 21.43
C ASN A 179 -23.52 38.34 20.43
N ARG A 180 -24.28 38.78 19.41
CA ARG A 180 -24.75 37.89 18.32
C ARG A 180 -23.58 37.30 17.53
N GLU A 181 -22.56 38.10 17.23
CA GLU A 181 -21.34 37.62 16.57
C GLU A 181 -20.58 36.59 17.42
N ILE A 182 -20.43 36.85 18.72
CA ILE A 182 -19.79 35.92 19.67
C ILE A 182 -20.56 34.58 19.70
N GLN A 183 -21.90 34.61 19.75
CA GLN A 183 -22.72 33.40 19.71
C GLN A 183 -22.53 32.61 18.41
N SER A 184 -22.52 33.29 17.26
CA SER A 184 -22.26 32.67 15.96
C SER A 184 -20.87 32.02 15.91
N ASN A 185 -19.84 32.72 16.39
CA ASN A 185 -18.48 32.20 16.44
C ASN A 185 -18.34 31.02 17.41
N ALA A 186 -19.01 31.06 18.56
CA ALA A 186 -19.02 29.95 19.51
C ALA A 186 -19.65 28.68 18.90
N GLN A 187 -20.72 28.83 18.11
CA GLN A 187 -21.32 27.70 17.40
C GLN A 187 -20.37 27.11 16.35
N LYS A 188 -19.74 27.96 15.52
CA LYS A 188 -18.73 27.51 14.55
C LYS A 188 -17.56 26.79 15.23
N LEU A 189 -17.10 27.29 16.38
CA LEU A 189 -16.02 26.68 17.13
C LEU A 189 -16.41 25.29 17.65
N LYS A 190 -17.68 25.11 18.05
CA LYS A 190 -18.23 23.82 18.46
C LYS A 190 -18.24 22.82 17.30
N GLU A 191 -18.73 23.24 16.13
CA GLU A 191 -18.74 22.42 14.91
C GLU A 191 -17.32 21.98 14.51
N VAL A 192 -16.36 22.91 14.49
CA VAL A 192 -14.94 22.60 14.21
C VAL A 192 -14.36 21.61 15.22
N ASN A 193 -14.75 21.71 16.50
CA ASN A 193 -14.26 20.81 17.53
C ASN A 193 -14.82 19.39 17.37
N GLU A 194 -16.09 19.25 16.98
CA GLU A 194 -16.72 17.97 16.66
C GLU A 194 -16.03 17.32 15.43
N GLU A 195 -15.73 18.10 14.39
CA GLU A 195 -14.97 17.64 13.22
C GLU A 195 -13.55 17.19 13.59
N LEU A 196 -12.85 17.95 14.44
CA LEU A 196 -11.51 17.60 14.92
C LEU A 196 -11.50 16.29 15.70
N GLU A 197 -12.52 16.06 16.54
CA GLU A 197 -12.65 14.82 17.31
C GLU A 197 -12.91 13.61 16.40
N SER A 198 -13.76 13.76 15.37
CA SER A 198 -13.94 12.75 14.34
C SER A 198 -12.64 12.44 13.59
N MET A 199 -11.92 13.47 13.15
CA MET A 199 -10.66 13.32 12.42
C MET A 199 -9.56 12.67 13.28
N LYS A 200 -9.54 12.97 14.57
CA LYS A 200 -8.65 12.32 15.54
C LYS A 200 -8.94 10.83 15.62
N ASN A 201 -10.21 10.44 15.77
CA ASN A 201 -10.61 9.03 15.86
C ASN A 201 -10.24 8.27 14.57
N GLU A 202 -10.50 8.84 13.39
CA GLU A 202 -10.08 8.26 12.11
C GLU A 202 -8.55 8.11 12.00
N SER A 203 -7.80 9.10 12.52
CA SER A 203 -6.34 9.07 12.50
C SER A 203 -5.80 7.98 13.44
N GLU A 204 -6.39 7.79 14.62
CA GLU A 204 -6.05 6.70 15.53
C GLU A 204 -6.36 5.33 14.92
N GLU A 205 -7.49 5.17 14.22
CA GLU A 205 -7.83 3.93 13.51
C GLU A 205 -6.82 3.62 12.40
N LYS A 206 -6.46 4.63 11.59
CA LYS A 206 -5.42 4.51 10.56
C LYS A 206 -4.06 4.17 11.16
N LEU A 207 -3.69 4.77 12.29
CA LEU A 207 -2.44 4.48 13.00
C LEU A 207 -2.40 3.01 13.45
N ASN A 208 -3.49 2.50 14.02
CA ASN A 208 -3.59 1.09 14.41
C ASN A 208 -3.42 0.17 13.20
N THR A 209 -4.09 0.49 12.09
CA THR A 209 -3.99 -0.29 10.83
C THR A 209 -2.56 -0.30 10.27
N ILE A 210 -1.86 0.84 10.34
CA ILE A 210 -0.46 0.96 9.92
C ILE A 210 0.43 0.12 10.84
N SER A 211 0.18 0.13 12.15
CA SER A 211 0.93 -0.66 13.12
C SER A 211 0.78 -2.16 12.85
N ASP A 212 -0.44 -2.63 12.58
CA ASP A 212 -0.72 -4.02 12.23
C ASP A 212 -0.04 -4.41 10.91
N SER A 213 -0.14 -3.55 9.88
CA SER A 213 0.56 -3.76 8.61
C SER A 213 2.09 -3.83 8.79
N LEU A 214 2.66 -3.02 9.68
CA LEU A 214 4.09 -3.04 9.97
C LEU A 214 4.53 -4.33 10.68
N LEU A 215 3.70 -4.87 11.56
CA LEU A 215 3.93 -6.19 12.17
C LEU A 215 3.90 -7.30 11.11
N GLU A 216 2.94 -7.25 10.18
CA GLU A 216 2.87 -8.20 9.07
C GLU A 216 4.09 -8.11 8.16
N VAL A 217 4.53 -6.90 7.78
CA VAL A 217 5.75 -6.68 6.99
C VAL A 217 6.97 -7.26 7.70
N LYS A 218 7.15 -7.02 9.01
CA LYS A 218 8.24 -7.61 9.79
C LYS A 218 8.19 -9.13 9.85
N ASN A 219 7.00 -9.72 9.87
CA ASN A 219 6.85 -11.17 9.84
C ASN A 219 7.21 -11.73 8.46
N ASN A 220 6.76 -11.07 7.39
CA ASN A 220 7.09 -11.43 6.02
C ASN A 220 8.60 -11.28 5.73
N GLU A 221 9.25 -10.26 6.26
CA GLU A 221 10.70 -10.08 6.22
C GLU A 221 11.43 -11.32 6.77
N LYS A 222 11.04 -11.81 7.96
CA LYS A 222 11.61 -13.04 8.54
C LYS A 222 11.38 -14.28 7.66
N ILE A 223 10.22 -14.39 7.03
CA ILE A 223 9.91 -15.50 6.12
C ILE A 223 10.82 -15.43 4.88
N ILE A 224 11.00 -14.23 4.32
CA ILE A 224 11.88 -14.00 3.17
C ILE A 224 13.32 -14.34 3.52
N ASP A 225 13.81 -13.91 4.69
CA ASP A 225 15.16 -14.25 5.16
C ASP A 225 15.35 -15.76 5.31
N SER A 226 14.39 -16.46 5.92
CA SER A 226 14.43 -17.92 6.03
C SER A 226 14.39 -18.61 4.67
N PHE A 227 13.61 -18.08 3.72
CA PHE A 227 13.58 -18.58 2.35
C PHE A 227 14.92 -18.37 1.64
N ALA A 228 15.51 -17.18 1.76
CA ALA A 228 16.82 -16.87 1.19
C ALA A 228 17.92 -17.79 1.74
N GLN A 229 17.92 -18.07 3.05
CA GLN A 229 18.83 -19.04 3.65
C GLN A 229 18.66 -20.45 3.07
N LYS A 230 17.41 -20.92 2.92
CA LYS A 230 17.13 -22.24 2.31
C LYS A 230 17.55 -22.32 0.84
N VAL A 231 17.39 -21.24 0.08
CA VAL A 231 17.88 -21.17 -1.31
C VAL A 231 19.40 -21.30 -1.33
N HIS A 232 20.10 -20.57 -0.45
CA HIS A 232 21.55 -20.66 -0.37
C HIS A 232 22.04 -22.06 0.03
N GLU A 233 21.39 -22.70 1.00
CA GLU A 233 21.70 -24.09 1.40
C GLU A 233 21.47 -25.08 0.24
N ARG A 234 20.37 -24.91 -0.51
CA ARG A 234 20.07 -25.70 -1.70
C ARG A 234 21.10 -25.53 -2.80
N ASP A 235 21.55 -24.29 -3.04
CA ASP A 235 22.55 -23.96 -4.06
C ASP A 235 23.90 -24.62 -3.72
N ASN A 236 24.34 -24.52 -2.46
CA ASN A 236 25.55 -25.21 -1.98
C ASN A 236 25.46 -26.73 -2.18
N ARG A 237 24.32 -27.34 -1.84
CA ARG A 237 24.11 -28.79 -2.05
C ARG A 237 24.09 -29.16 -3.53
N LEU A 238 23.62 -28.28 -4.41
CA LEU A 238 23.66 -28.48 -5.85
C LEU A 238 25.10 -28.49 -6.35
N GLY A 239 25.93 -27.57 -5.85
CA GLY A 239 27.37 -27.54 -6.10
C GLY A 239 28.08 -28.83 -5.67
N GLU A 240 27.79 -29.33 -4.47
CA GLU A 240 28.33 -30.62 -3.98
C GLU A 240 27.90 -31.80 -4.87
N LEU A 241 26.62 -31.86 -5.26
CA LEU A 241 26.11 -32.90 -6.15
C LEU A 241 26.75 -32.85 -7.54
N GLN A 242 26.99 -31.63 -8.05
CA GLN A 242 27.66 -31.45 -9.34
C GLN A 242 29.09 -31.97 -9.27
N GLN A 243 29.86 -31.63 -8.21
CA GLN A 243 31.20 -32.18 -8.01
C GLN A 243 31.20 -33.71 -7.91
N LEU A 244 30.28 -34.29 -7.14
CA LEU A 244 30.13 -35.76 -7.03
C LEU A 244 29.79 -36.42 -8.37
N THR A 245 28.99 -35.74 -9.20
CA THR A 245 28.64 -36.22 -10.54
C THR A 245 29.84 -36.18 -11.48
N ASP A 246 30.63 -35.10 -11.43
CA ASP A 246 31.86 -34.96 -12.21
C ASP A 246 32.89 -36.02 -11.80
N GLU A 247 33.10 -36.22 -10.50
CA GLU A 247 33.98 -37.27 -9.95
C GLU A 247 33.52 -38.68 -10.38
N ASN A 248 32.23 -38.98 -10.32
CA ASN A 248 31.70 -40.26 -10.77
C ASN A 248 31.83 -40.46 -12.29
N THR A 249 31.70 -39.38 -13.08
CA THR A 249 31.89 -39.43 -14.53
C THR A 249 33.33 -39.75 -14.88
N ILE A 250 34.30 -39.16 -14.16
CA ILE A 250 35.73 -39.50 -14.29
C ILE A 250 35.95 -40.98 -13.98
N LYS A 251 35.47 -41.48 -12.83
CA LYS A 251 35.60 -42.89 -12.44
C LYS A 251 34.97 -43.85 -13.45
N LEU A 252 33.82 -43.50 -14.01
CA LEU A 252 33.16 -44.30 -15.06
C LEU A 252 34.03 -44.42 -16.32
N ASN A 253 34.65 -43.31 -16.75
CA ASN A 253 35.57 -43.33 -17.88
C ASN A 253 36.84 -44.15 -17.60
N GLU A 254 37.37 -44.07 -16.38
CA GLU A 254 38.50 -44.92 -15.93
C GLU A 254 38.12 -46.41 -15.99
N TYR A 255 36.98 -46.79 -15.40
CA TYR A 255 36.49 -48.18 -15.44
C TYR A 255 36.20 -48.67 -16.86
N GLU A 256 35.68 -47.82 -17.75
CA GLU A 256 35.47 -48.20 -19.15
C GLU A 256 36.82 -48.47 -19.85
N THR A 257 37.84 -47.67 -19.54
CA THR A 257 39.20 -47.83 -20.08
C THR A 257 39.84 -49.12 -19.57
N GLU A 258 39.77 -49.39 -18.27
CA GLU A 258 40.24 -50.64 -17.67
C GLU A 258 39.52 -51.86 -18.26
N ARG A 259 38.18 -51.80 -18.37
CA ARG A 259 37.38 -52.87 -18.97
C ARG A 259 37.81 -53.16 -20.41
N LYS A 260 38.09 -52.13 -21.22
CA LYS A 260 38.59 -52.29 -22.59
C LYS A 260 39.97 -52.95 -22.61
N ALA A 261 40.86 -52.57 -21.70
CA ALA A 261 42.19 -53.17 -21.57
C ALA A 261 42.10 -54.67 -21.20
N ILE A 262 41.34 -55.01 -20.16
CA ILE A 262 41.12 -56.39 -19.71
C ILE A 262 40.50 -57.25 -20.82
N LEU A 263 39.53 -56.69 -21.57
CA LEU A 263 38.89 -57.41 -22.67
C LEU A 263 39.86 -57.71 -23.81
N ASN A 264 40.75 -56.79 -24.13
CA ASN A 264 41.81 -57.02 -25.12
C ASN A 264 42.82 -58.08 -24.65
N GLU A 265 43.22 -58.04 -23.39
CA GLU A 265 44.11 -59.02 -22.80
C GLU A 265 43.49 -60.43 -22.80
N ALA A 266 42.23 -60.55 -22.38
CA ALA A 266 41.49 -61.79 -22.41
C ALA A 266 41.37 -62.38 -23.83
N LYS A 267 41.11 -61.53 -24.84
CA LYS A 267 41.09 -61.97 -26.25
C LYS A 267 42.44 -62.53 -26.70
N LYS A 268 43.53 -61.84 -26.35
CA LYS A 268 44.89 -62.28 -26.68
C LYS A 268 45.23 -63.64 -26.06
N LEU A 269 44.91 -63.82 -24.77
CA LEU A 269 45.08 -65.09 -24.06
C LEU A 269 44.30 -66.25 -24.69
N ILE A 270 43.06 -66.00 -25.13
CA ILE A 270 42.24 -67.03 -25.81
C ILE A 270 42.90 -67.46 -27.14
N GLU A 271 43.49 -66.52 -27.87
CA GLU A 271 44.15 -66.80 -29.15
C GLU A 271 45.45 -67.59 -28.95
N ASP A 272 46.29 -67.16 -27.99
CA ASP A 272 47.52 -67.87 -27.62
C ASP A 272 47.25 -69.31 -27.17
N ALA A 273 46.19 -69.54 -26.38
CA ALA A 273 45.79 -70.86 -25.91
C ALA A 273 45.35 -71.79 -27.06
N LYS A 274 44.61 -71.27 -28.05
CA LYS A 274 44.20 -72.05 -29.24
C LYS A 274 45.40 -72.48 -30.07
N THR A 275 46.37 -71.59 -30.27
CA THR A 275 47.59 -71.91 -31.02
C THR A 275 48.43 -72.98 -30.32
N ALA A 276 48.56 -72.92 -28.98
CA ALA A 276 49.29 -73.91 -28.20
C ALA A 276 48.65 -75.32 -28.27
N LEU A 277 47.32 -75.41 -28.22
CA LEU A 277 46.58 -76.68 -28.30
C LEU A 277 46.82 -77.43 -29.62
N HIS A 278 46.78 -76.72 -30.74
CA HIS A 278 47.04 -77.31 -32.06
C HIS A 278 48.48 -77.84 -32.18
N TYR A 279 49.46 -77.09 -31.68
CA TYR A 279 50.87 -77.48 -31.72
C TYR A 279 51.15 -78.70 -30.84
N SER A 280 50.61 -78.75 -29.62
CA SER A 280 50.77 -79.89 -28.71
C SER A 280 50.15 -81.17 -29.28
N THR A 281 48.99 -81.07 -29.94
CA THR A 281 48.28 -82.24 -30.48
C THR A 281 49.04 -82.86 -31.67
N ALA A 282 49.56 -82.03 -32.59
CA ALA A 282 50.34 -82.51 -33.73
C ALA A 282 51.69 -83.13 -33.33
N SER A 283 52.38 -82.52 -32.35
CA SER A 283 53.63 -83.06 -31.82
C SER A 283 53.43 -84.41 -31.12
N GLY A 284 52.40 -84.52 -30.27
CA GLY A 284 52.06 -85.76 -29.56
C GLY A 284 51.67 -86.92 -30.49
N LEU A 285 50.96 -86.66 -31.58
CA LEU A 285 50.66 -87.68 -32.60
C LEU A 285 51.94 -88.21 -33.27
N SER A 286 52.86 -87.33 -33.64
CA SER A 286 54.10 -87.71 -34.33
C SER A 286 55.02 -88.58 -33.46
N ALA A 287 55.13 -88.26 -32.16
CA ALA A 287 55.90 -89.04 -31.19
C ALA A 287 55.29 -90.44 -30.95
N SER A 288 53.95 -90.53 -30.96
CA SER A 288 53.23 -91.80 -30.82
C SER A 288 53.47 -92.72 -32.02
N PHE A 289 53.49 -92.18 -33.24
CA PHE A 289 53.84 -92.95 -34.44
C PHE A 289 55.30 -93.38 -34.49
N ASP A 290 56.24 -92.54 -34.03
CA ASP A 290 57.66 -92.91 -33.94
C ASP A 290 57.88 -94.08 -32.98
N THR A 291 57.19 -94.06 -31.84
CA THR A 291 57.23 -95.16 -30.85
C THR A 291 56.68 -96.46 -31.45
N GLN A 292 55.59 -96.41 -32.21
CA GLN A 292 55.04 -97.62 -32.86
C GLN A 292 55.91 -98.10 -34.03
N HIS A 293 56.47 -97.18 -34.82
CA HIS A 293 57.41 -97.51 -35.90
C HIS A 293 58.67 -98.20 -35.35
N THR A 294 59.26 -97.68 -34.27
CA THR A 294 60.45 -98.27 -33.64
C THR A 294 60.17 -99.64 -33.03
N ASN A 295 59.02 -99.81 -32.37
CA ASN A 295 58.58 -101.10 -31.85
C ASN A 295 58.29 -102.13 -32.96
N ALA A 296 57.66 -101.73 -34.07
CA ALA A 296 57.40 -102.61 -35.20
C ALA A 296 58.68 -102.99 -35.97
N LYS A 297 59.64 -102.07 -36.06
CA LYS A 297 60.94 -102.27 -36.75
C LYS A 297 61.90 -103.21 -36.00
N ASN A 298 61.52 -103.70 -34.84
CA ASN A 298 62.39 -104.51 -33.99
C ASN A 298 62.88 -105.78 -34.73
N TRP A 299 64.11 -105.69 -35.23
CA TRP A 299 64.72 -106.59 -36.22
C TRP A 299 64.66 -108.08 -35.82
N LYS A 300 64.63 -108.35 -34.51
CA LYS A 300 64.56 -109.70 -33.95
C LYS A 300 63.32 -110.47 -34.45
N TYR A 301 62.16 -109.83 -34.53
CA TYR A 301 60.93 -110.52 -34.94
C TYR A 301 60.89 -110.80 -36.45
N SER A 302 61.28 -109.83 -37.27
CA SER A 302 61.33 -109.98 -38.72
C SER A 302 62.36 -111.05 -39.14
N VAL A 303 63.50 -111.11 -38.47
CA VAL A 303 64.52 -112.14 -38.72
C VAL A 303 64.11 -113.52 -38.22
N LEU A 304 63.41 -113.62 -37.08
CA LEU A 304 62.87 -114.90 -36.59
C LEU A 304 61.93 -115.56 -37.61
N TRP A 305 61.08 -114.80 -38.29
CA TRP A 305 60.18 -115.34 -39.32
C TRP A 305 60.93 -115.80 -40.58
N ILE A 306 61.96 -115.06 -41.02
CA ILE A 306 62.82 -115.48 -42.14
C ILE A 306 63.59 -116.75 -41.80
N ILE A 307 64.23 -116.81 -40.62
CA ILE A 307 64.98 -117.99 -40.17
C ILE A 307 64.05 -119.19 -40.06
N GLY A 308 62.84 -119.01 -39.52
CA GLY A 308 61.82 -120.07 -39.46
C GLY A 308 61.46 -120.61 -40.84
N ALA A 309 61.20 -119.73 -41.81
CA ALA A 309 60.91 -120.14 -43.19
C ALA A 309 62.05 -120.93 -43.83
N VAL A 310 63.31 -120.46 -43.68
CA VAL A 310 64.49 -121.15 -44.19
C VAL A 310 64.65 -122.53 -43.54
N LEU A 311 64.50 -122.62 -42.22
CA LEU A 311 64.60 -123.88 -41.47
C LEU A 311 63.57 -124.92 -41.97
N PHE A 312 62.31 -124.52 -42.14
CA PHE A 312 61.26 -125.42 -42.62
C PHE A 312 61.50 -125.88 -44.07
N VAL A 313 61.98 -124.99 -44.96
CA VAL A 313 62.37 -125.37 -46.32
C VAL A 313 63.52 -126.37 -46.30
N SER A 314 64.56 -126.12 -45.49
CA SER A 314 65.68 -127.06 -45.32
C SER A 314 65.22 -128.41 -44.76
N THR A 315 64.25 -128.41 -43.83
CA THR A 315 63.68 -129.64 -43.26
C THR A 315 62.89 -130.42 -44.31
N ALA A 316 62.10 -129.75 -45.15
CA ALA A 316 61.37 -130.37 -46.25
C ALA A 316 62.34 -131.05 -47.25
N ILE A 317 63.44 -130.37 -47.59
CA ILE A 317 64.48 -130.91 -48.48
C ILE A 317 65.17 -132.12 -47.83
N ALA A 318 65.54 -132.03 -46.55
CA ALA A 318 66.19 -133.13 -45.83
C ALA A 318 65.29 -134.37 -45.73
N LEU A 319 63.98 -134.18 -45.46
CA LEU A 319 62.99 -135.27 -45.48
C LEU A 319 62.87 -135.88 -46.88
N GLY A 320 62.87 -135.06 -47.94
CA GLY A 320 62.85 -135.54 -49.31
C GLY A 320 64.06 -136.43 -49.65
N VAL A 321 65.26 -136.00 -49.24
CA VAL A 321 66.50 -136.78 -49.44
C VAL A 321 66.50 -138.07 -48.60
N TRP A 322 66.03 -138.00 -47.34
CA TRP A 322 65.90 -139.18 -46.48
C TRP A 322 65.03 -140.26 -47.14
N ILE A 323 63.90 -139.86 -47.72
CA ILE A 323 62.97 -140.78 -48.37
C ILE A 323 63.61 -141.44 -49.60
N ALA A 324 64.51 -140.76 -50.31
CA ALA A 324 65.12 -141.27 -51.54
C ALA A 324 66.27 -142.27 -51.29
N TRP A 325 66.95 -142.22 -50.14
CA TRP A 325 68.14 -143.04 -49.89
C TRP A 325 67.81 -144.47 -49.42
N GLU A 326 66.68 -144.67 -48.74
CA GLU A 326 66.36 -145.93 -48.06
C GLU A 326 65.38 -146.79 -48.88
N PRO A 327 65.82 -147.86 -49.58
CA PRO A 327 64.91 -148.74 -50.31
C PRO A 327 64.15 -149.65 -49.34
N THR A 328 62.87 -149.39 -49.14
CA THR A 328 61.95 -150.24 -48.37
C THR A 328 60.79 -150.71 -49.25
N ASN A 329 60.52 -152.02 -49.29
CA ASN A 329 59.50 -152.63 -50.16
C ASN A 329 58.04 -152.52 -49.64
N ASP A 330 57.80 -151.79 -48.56
CA ASP A 330 56.48 -151.69 -47.92
C ASP A 330 55.75 -150.40 -48.35
N LEU A 331 54.79 -150.56 -49.26
CA LEU A 331 54.15 -149.46 -49.99
C LEU A 331 53.37 -148.50 -49.07
N HIS A 332 52.83 -149.02 -47.97
CA HIS A 332 52.14 -148.22 -46.95
C HIS A 332 53.07 -147.25 -46.21
N LEU A 333 54.32 -147.65 -45.97
CA LEU A 333 55.33 -146.81 -45.31
C LEU A 333 55.81 -145.66 -46.21
N VAL A 334 55.92 -145.89 -47.53
CA VAL A 334 56.33 -144.86 -48.50
C VAL A 334 55.27 -143.76 -48.64
N ILE A 335 53.99 -144.13 -48.71
CA ILE A 335 52.87 -143.16 -48.78
C ILE A 335 52.80 -142.31 -47.50
N GLY A 336 52.99 -142.93 -46.34
CA GLY A 336 53.05 -142.22 -45.06
C GLY A 336 54.20 -141.20 -45.00
N ARG A 337 55.36 -141.51 -45.58
CA ARG A 337 56.51 -140.60 -45.64
C ARG A 337 56.29 -139.41 -46.59
N ILE A 338 55.70 -139.62 -47.77
CA ILE A 338 55.41 -138.54 -48.74
C ILE A 338 54.35 -137.57 -48.20
N ALA A 339 53.36 -138.07 -47.46
CA ALA A 339 52.31 -137.25 -46.86
C ALA A 339 52.81 -136.23 -45.81
N ILE A 340 54.05 -136.37 -45.31
CA ILE A 340 54.63 -135.48 -44.29
C ILE A 340 55.30 -134.25 -44.91
N ILE A 341 55.71 -134.28 -46.18
CA ILE A 341 56.41 -133.17 -46.87
C ILE A 341 55.55 -131.88 -47.00
N PRO A 342 54.23 -131.92 -47.25
CA PRO A 342 53.42 -130.70 -47.37
C PRO A 342 53.38 -129.84 -46.09
N LEU A 343 53.51 -130.44 -44.90
CA LEU A 343 53.44 -129.74 -43.62
C LEU A 343 54.51 -128.64 -43.46
N PRO A 344 55.81 -128.92 -43.64
CA PRO A 344 56.85 -127.88 -43.57
C PRO A 344 56.72 -126.81 -44.67
N ILE A 345 56.19 -127.14 -45.85
CA ILE A 345 55.97 -126.14 -46.93
C ILE A 345 54.88 -125.13 -46.51
N ILE A 346 53.77 -125.60 -45.95
CA ILE A 346 52.70 -124.72 -45.43
C ILE A 346 53.24 -123.84 -44.30
N ALA A 347 54.05 -124.41 -43.40
CA ALA A 347 54.69 -123.65 -42.32
C ALA A 347 55.65 -122.56 -42.86
N ALA A 348 56.41 -122.84 -43.91
CA ALA A 348 57.28 -121.86 -44.56
C ALA A 348 56.46 -120.71 -45.20
N ILE A 349 55.37 -121.03 -45.91
CA ILE A 349 54.48 -120.02 -46.52
C ILE A 349 53.83 -119.13 -45.44
N PHE A 350 53.38 -119.73 -44.33
CA PHE A 350 52.84 -118.97 -43.22
C PHE A 350 53.86 -117.98 -42.64
N CYS A 351 55.11 -118.42 -42.45
CA CYS A 351 56.19 -117.54 -41.96
C CYS A 351 56.49 -116.40 -42.94
N ALA A 352 56.50 -116.67 -44.25
CA ALA A 352 56.68 -115.65 -45.28
C ALA A 352 55.54 -114.60 -45.28
N ASN A 353 54.29 -115.05 -45.16
CA ASN A 353 53.13 -114.17 -45.12
C ASN A 353 53.10 -113.29 -43.86
N GLN A 354 53.56 -113.80 -42.71
CA GLN A 354 53.69 -112.99 -41.49
C GLN A 354 54.80 -111.95 -41.61
N TYR A 355 55.92 -112.29 -42.25
CA TYR A 355 56.98 -111.32 -42.53
C TYR A 355 56.50 -110.15 -43.41
N VAL A 356 55.77 -110.44 -44.49
CA VAL A 356 55.20 -109.40 -45.38
C VAL A 356 54.22 -108.50 -44.61
N LYS A 357 53.36 -109.07 -43.76
CA LYS A 357 52.46 -108.28 -42.91
C LYS A 357 53.22 -107.36 -41.96
N GLN A 358 54.25 -107.86 -41.29
CA GLN A 358 55.08 -107.03 -40.41
C GLN A 358 55.77 -105.89 -41.16
N LYS A 359 56.32 -106.17 -42.36
CA LYS A 359 56.96 -105.14 -43.18
C LYS A 359 55.97 -104.03 -43.61
N ASN A 360 54.77 -104.41 -44.04
CA ASN A 360 53.74 -103.44 -44.44
C ASN A 360 53.33 -102.53 -43.26
N ILE A 361 53.20 -103.09 -42.06
CA ILE A 361 52.90 -102.32 -40.84
C ILE A 361 54.02 -101.31 -40.55
N ILE A 362 55.29 -101.72 -40.67
CA ILE A 362 56.43 -100.83 -40.44
C ILE A 362 56.42 -99.66 -41.45
N GLU A 363 56.23 -99.95 -42.73
CA GLU A 363 56.18 -98.92 -43.78
C GLU A 363 55.00 -97.96 -43.59
N ASP A 364 53.84 -98.44 -43.13
CA ASP A 364 52.68 -97.59 -42.85
C ASP A 364 52.91 -96.66 -41.66
N TYR A 365 53.48 -97.16 -40.56
CA TYR A 365 53.82 -96.31 -39.41
C TYR A 365 54.92 -95.30 -39.75
N ALA A 366 55.91 -95.67 -40.57
CA ALA A 366 56.92 -94.73 -41.06
C ALA A 366 56.28 -93.60 -41.87
N TYR A 367 55.36 -93.93 -42.77
CA TYR A 367 54.64 -92.97 -43.59
C TYR A 367 53.78 -92.01 -42.74
N LYS A 368 53.01 -92.55 -41.78
CA LYS A 368 52.19 -91.75 -40.86
C LYS A 368 53.01 -90.86 -39.93
N MET A 369 54.16 -91.32 -39.48
CA MET A 369 55.09 -90.50 -38.71
C MET A 369 55.59 -89.31 -39.53
N VAL A 370 55.99 -89.54 -40.78
CA VAL A 370 56.48 -88.46 -41.66
C VAL A 370 55.37 -87.45 -41.94
N LEU A 371 54.14 -87.89 -42.20
CA LEU A 371 52.98 -87.00 -42.36
C LEU A 371 52.68 -86.18 -41.09
N ALA A 372 52.76 -86.80 -39.91
CA ALA A 372 52.56 -86.07 -38.66
C ALA A 372 53.67 -85.04 -38.41
N LYS A 373 54.94 -85.37 -38.71
CA LYS A 373 56.06 -84.43 -38.62
C LYS A 373 55.97 -83.29 -39.64
N SER A 374 55.47 -83.54 -40.86
CA SER A 374 55.29 -82.49 -41.87
C SER A 374 54.19 -81.51 -41.48
N ILE A 375 53.08 -81.97 -40.86
CA ILE A 375 52.07 -81.07 -40.27
C ILE A 375 52.74 -80.09 -39.28
N VAL A 376 53.64 -80.59 -38.42
CA VAL A 376 54.40 -79.75 -37.48
C VAL A 376 55.32 -78.79 -38.22
N GLY A 377 56.10 -79.25 -39.21
CA GLY A 377 57.01 -78.41 -39.98
C GLY A 377 56.31 -77.29 -40.78
N PHE A 378 55.17 -77.58 -41.40
CA PHE A 378 54.36 -76.58 -42.10
C PHE A 378 53.73 -75.57 -41.14
N SER A 379 53.31 -76.00 -39.94
CA SER A 379 52.82 -75.09 -38.91
C SER A 379 53.89 -74.08 -38.44
N GLU A 380 55.17 -74.46 -38.49
CA GLU A 380 56.31 -73.62 -38.15
C GLU A 380 56.65 -72.59 -39.24
N GLN A 381 56.53 -72.96 -40.51
CA GLN A 381 56.75 -72.05 -41.64
C GLN A 381 55.66 -70.97 -41.75
N LEU A 382 54.39 -71.31 -41.49
CA LEU A 382 53.27 -70.35 -41.50
C LEU A 382 53.29 -69.35 -40.34
N LYS A 383 54.07 -69.61 -39.28
CA LYS A 383 54.32 -68.63 -38.21
C LYS A 383 55.25 -67.50 -38.66
N LYS A 384 55.98 -67.66 -39.77
CA LYS A 384 56.97 -66.69 -40.26
C LYS A 384 56.49 -65.83 -41.43
N ASP A 385 55.42 -66.21 -42.15
CA ASP A 385 54.88 -65.43 -43.26
C ASP A 385 53.38 -65.12 -43.09
N PRO A 386 52.95 -63.84 -42.95
CA PRO A 386 51.56 -63.48 -42.69
C PRO A 386 50.66 -63.40 -43.94
N SER A 387 51.22 -63.58 -45.13
CA SER A 387 50.58 -63.17 -46.39
C SER A 387 50.65 -64.25 -47.47
N GLU A 388 49.89 -65.33 -47.33
CA GLU A 388 49.24 -66.03 -48.46
C GLU A 388 48.33 -67.17 -47.94
N ASP A 389 47.44 -67.60 -48.83
CA ASP A 389 46.17 -68.31 -48.62
C ASP A 389 46.19 -69.48 -47.61
N LYS A 390 45.54 -69.28 -46.44
CA LYS A 390 45.34 -70.33 -45.41
C LYS A 390 44.50 -71.52 -45.91
N GLY A 391 43.83 -71.41 -47.06
CA GLY A 391 43.01 -72.46 -47.65
C GLY A 391 43.80 -73.72 -48.01
N GLU A 392 45.00 -73.57 -48.58
CA GLU A 392 45.83 -74.71 -48.99
C GLU A 392 46.38 -75.49 -47.78
N TYR A 393 46.76 -74.78 -46.71
CA TYR A 393 47.20 -75.41 -45.46
C TYR A 393 46.09 -76.18 -44.76
N ILE A 394 44.89 -75.60 -44.68
CA ILE A 394 43.73 -76.29 -44.10
C ILE A 394 43.36 -77.52 -44.94
N HIS A 395 43.44 -77.41 -46.27
CA HIS A 395 43.23 -78.55 -47.16
C HIS A 395 44.30 -79.64 -46.95
N TYR A 396 45.58 -79.25 -46.87
CA TYR A 396 46.69 -80.15 -46.61
C TYR A 396 46.54 -80.89 -45.28
N ILE A 397 46.24 -80.17 -44.19
CA ILE A 397 46.01 -80.78 -42.86
C ILE A 397 44.85 -81.76 -42.90
N LYS A 398 43.75 -81.40 -43.57
CA LYS A 398 42.57 -82.27 -43.67
C LYS A 398 42.91 -83.57 -44.41
N VAL A 399 43.61 -83.49 -45.53
CA VAL A 399 44.05 -84.67 -46.30
C VAL A 399 45.05 -85.51 -45.49
N ALA A 400 46.00 -84.88 -44.81
CA ALA A 400 46.99 -85.57 -43.98
C ALA A 400 46.32 -86.30 -42.78
N LEU A 401 45.33 -85.69 -42.15
CA LEU A 401 44.51 -86.33 -41.09
C LEU A 401 43.70 -87.50 -41.64
N GLU A 402 43.01 -87.32 -42.77
CA GLU A 402 42.26 -88.41 -43.42
C GLU A 402 43.16 -89.60 -43.77
N GLU A 403 44.42 -89.35 -44.16
CA GLU A 403 45.39 -90.41 -44.47
C GLU A 403 45.91 -91.12 -43.22
N ILE A 404 46.15 -90.37 -42.12
CA ILE A 404 46.56 -90.95 -40.83
C ILE A 404 45.50 -91.92 -40.27
N HIS A 405 44.21 -91.65 -40.51
CA HIS A 405 43.11 -92.46 -40.00
C HIS A 405 42.83 -93.76 -40.79
N LYS A 406 43.56 -94.05 -41.87
CA LYS A 406 43.38 -95.28 -42.68
C LYS A 406 44.06 -96.52 -42.05
N ASP A 407 43.51 -97.71 -42.31
CA ASP A 407 43.96 -99.00 -41.73
C ASP A 407 45.38 -99.42 -42.24
N PRO A 408 46.33 -99.76 -41.34
CA PRO A 408 47.70 -100.19 -41.68
C PRO A 408 47.82 -101.49 -42.50
N LEU A 409 46.80 -102.35 -42.53
CA LEU A 409 46.84 -103.65 -43.23
C LEU A 409 46.10 -103.65 -44.58
N ARG A 410 45.81 -102.47 -45.13
CA ARG A 410 45.12 -102.35 -46.43
C ARG A 410 45.97 -102.91 -47.57
N LYS A 411 45.33 -103.63 -48.51
CA LYS A 411 45.91 -103.90 -49.84
C LYS A 411 46.12 -102.57 -50.56
N ARG A 412 47.37 -102.11 -50.66
CA ARG A 412 47.71 -101.02 -51.57
C ARG A 412 47.53 -101.54 -52.99
N ASN A 413 46.33 -101.35 -53.54
CA ASN A 413 46.13 -101.43 -54.97
C ASN A 413 46.96 -100.30 -55.56
N LEU A 414 48.17 -100.62 -56.03
CA LEU A 414 48.91 -99.77 -56.93
C LEU A 414 48.04 -99.67 -58.19
N THR A 415 47.25 -98.61 -58.28
CA THR A 415 46.65 -98.20 -59.53
C THR A 415 47.77 -97.71 -60.44
N SER A 416 48.37 -98.67 -61.14
CA SER A 416 49.04 -98.46 -62.42
C SER A 416 48.66 -99.65 -63.30
N SER A 417 47.67 -99.38 -64.15
CA SER A 417 47.62 -99.76 -65.55
C SER A 417 48.11 -101.17 -65.95
N ASN A 418 47.14 -102.03 -66.26
CA ASN A 418 47.20 -103.09 -67.28
C ASN A 418 47.96 -104.41 -66.96
N PRO A 419 47.55 -105.53 -67.61
CA PRO A 419 46.98 -106.66 -66.89
C PRO A 419 47.68 -108.00 -67.15
N LYS A 420 47.40 -108.98 -66.28
CA LYS A 420 47.86 -110.39 -66.33
C LYS A 420 49.37 -110.53 -66.09
N VAL A 421 49.75 -111.63 -65.44
CA VAL A 421 51.14 -112.01 -65.12
C VAL A 421 51.72 -111.36 -63.85
N VAL A 422 51.06 -111.54 -62.71
CA VAL A 422 51.72 -111.83 -61.42
C VAL A 422 50.76 -112.74 -60.65
N GLU A 423 50.79 -114.03 -60.99
CA GLU A 423 51.23 -115.07 -60.06
C GLU A 423 50.21 -115.30 -58.95
N LYS A 424 49.28 -116.26 -59.08
CA LYS A 424 49.58 -117.70 -59.25
C LYS A 424 50.54 -118.22 -58.16
N ILE A 425 50.57 -117.60 -56.98
CA ILE A 425 51.14 -118.19 -55.75
C ILE A 425 50.33 -117.67 -54.55
N GLU A 426 49.00 -117.78 -54.55
CA GLU A 426 48.22 -117.49 -53.34
C GLU A 426 46.80 -118.07 -53.43
N SER A 427 46.77 -119.39 -53.49
CA SER A 427 45.70 -120.28 -52.98
C SER A 427 46.00 -121.68 -53.48
N ILE A 428 47.07 -122.29 -53.00
CA ILE A 428 46.98 -123.72 -52.73
C ILE A 428 46.11 -123.78 -51.48
N SER A 429 44.80 -123.86 -51.70
CA SER A 429 43.83 -124.03 -50.63
C SER A 429 44.16 -125.35 -49.94
N ILE A 430 44.02 -125.41 -48.62
CA ILE A 430 44.11 -126.67 -47.87
C ILE A 430 43.17 -127.73 -48.48
N LYS A 431 42.09 -127.31 -49.16
CA LYS A 431 41.22 -128.18 -49.97
C LYS A 431 41.94 -128.84 -51.16
N ASP A 432 42.80 -128.13 -51.88
CA ASP A 432 43.45 -128.67 -53.09
C ASP A 432 44.55 -129.69 -52.75
N VAL A 433 45.19 -129.57 -51.58
CA VAL A 433 46.12 -130.58 -51.04
C VAL A 433 45.36 -131.78 -50.45
N LEU A 434 44.18 -131.55 -49.85
CA LEU A 434 43.30 -132.62 -49.36
C LEU A 434 42.67 -133.42 -50.50
N ASP A 435 42.36 -132.80 -51.63
CA ASP A 435 41.79 -133.49 -52.79
C ASP A 435 42.84 -134.34 -53.53
N LEU A 436 44.11 -133.93 -53.54
CA LEU A 436 45.24 -134.76 -54.00
C LEU A 436 45.48 -136.01 -53.13
N LEU A 437 45.16 -135.95 -51.82
CA LEU A 437 45.24 -137.09 -50.89
C LEU A 437 43.99 -137.98 -50.90
N LYS A 438 42.86 -137.52 -51.46
CA LYS A 438 41.63 -138.31 -51.59
C LYS A 438 41.59 -139.20 -52.84
N VAL A 439 42.32 -138.86 -53.90
CA VAL A 439 42.35 -139.64 -55.15
C VAL A 439 43.02 -141.02 -54.98
N THR A 440 43.87 -141.21 -53.97
CA THR A 440 44.57 -142.50 -53.72
C THR A 440 43.84 -143.45 -52.76
N LYS A 441 42.61 -143.15 -52.35
CA LYS A 441 41.81 -143.99 -51.41
C LYS A 441 40.44 -144.44 -51.96
N GLY A 442 40.29 -144.52 -53.29
CA GLY A 442 39.07 -144.98 -53.96
C GLY A 442 39.35 -145.73 -55.26
N SER A 443 40.04 -146.87 -55.17
CA SER A 443 40.05 -147.93 -56.20
C SER A 443 40.35 -149.27 -55.51
N GLU A 444 39.32 -149.85 -54.88
CA GLU A 444 39.05 -151.28 -55.03
C GLU A 444 37.94 -151.42 -56.07
#